data_AF-A0A4S2JQ58-F1
#
_entry.id   AF-A0A4S2JQ58-F1
#
_cell.length_a   1.000
_cell.length_b   1.000
_cell.length_c   1.000
_cell.angle_alpha   90.00
_cell.angle_beta   90.00
_cell.angle_gamma   90.00
#
_symmetry.space_group_name_H-M   'P 1'
#
loop_
_entity.id
_entity.type
_entity.pdbx_description
1 polymer ?
#
loop_
_entity_poly.entity_id
_entity_poly.type
_entity_poly.pdbx_seq_one_letter_code
_entity_poly.pdbx_strand_id
1 'polypeptide(L)'
;MREELSQVQIIISENSWEAQVLENYLNDGDETNFLKFMAEISQGEIPLWMAENLLTMSAQHNLKLAVTAILKRFEGKYLNVREAARTAVQNGHYDIFEALLKVKPEIAHYLILSICLMLGEPRKRVDDIRSNLEKCLKLILNQVKDVRCTDKKGNTLLNYAARVDNRKAMNLLLKRGSYIGRIIAMLVAVSCRHFISLIGLLRRLLEEDKKSNERRRN
;
A
#
# COMPACT_ATOMS: atom_id res chain seq x y z
N MET A 1 22.48 10.86 -50.95
CA MET A 1 23.48 10.64 -49.88
C MET A 1 22.72 10.80 -48.58
N ARG A 2 22.50 9.66 -47.91
CA ARG A 2 22.04 9.42 -46.53
C ARG A 2 20.79 10.16 -46.01
N GLU A 3 19.75 9.34 -45.87
CA GLU A 3 18.72 9.34 -44.84
C GLU A 3 19.15 10.03 -43.52
N GLU A 4 18.41 11.06 -43.12
CA GLU A 4 18.17 11.34 -41.70
C GLU A 4 16.72 11.01 -41.42
N LEU A 5 16.45 9.70 -41.27
CA LEU A 5 15.27 9.22 -40.55
C LEU A 5 15.46 9.62 -39.09
N SER A 6 15.02 10.82 -38.73
CA SER A 6 14.78 11.17 -37.34
C SER A 6 13.83 10.12 -36.77
N GLN A 7 14.33 9.27 -35.88
CA GLN A 7 13.56 8.29 -35.12
C GLN A 7 12.40 9.01 -34.45
N VAL A 8 11.22 9.02 -35.08
CA VAL A 8 9.99 9.44 -34.44
C VAL A 8 9.67 8.34 -33.44
N GLN A 9 10.06 8.56 -32.19
CA GLN A 9 9.69 7.72 -31.06
C GLN A 9 8.16 7.62 -31.05
N ILE A 10 7.60 6.47 -31.42
CA ILE A 10 6.15 6.29 -31.48
C ILE A 10 5.67 6.23 -30.03
N ILE A 11 5.18 7.34 -29.50
CA ILE A 11 4.55 7.37 -28.18
C ILE A 11 3.15 6.79 -28.35
N ILE A 12 2.87 5.70 -27.64
CA ILE A 12 1.53 5.12 -27.60
C ILE A 12 0.58 6.16 -26.99
N SER A 13 -0.44 6.58 -27.75
CA SER A 13 -1.44 7.56 -27.28
C SER A 13 -2.55 6.89 -26.47
N GLU A 14 -3.25 7.65 -25.64
CA GLU A 14 -4.34 7.16 -24.77
C GLU A 14 -5.41 6.37 -25.51
N ASN A 15 -5.69 6.72 -26.77
CA ASN A 15 -6.73 6.08 -27.60
C ASN A 15 -6.16 5.14 -28.66
N SER A 16 -4.90 4.73 -28.52
CA SER A 16 -4.26 3.80 -29.45
C SER A 16 -4.84 2.39 -29.31
N TRP A 17 -4.80 1.62 -30.39
CA TRP A 17 -5.27 0.23 -30.37
C TRP A 17 -4.36 -0.64 -29.48
N GLU A 18 -3.07 -0.31 -29.37
CA GLU A 18 -2.12 -0.98 -28.49
C GLU A 18 -2.53 -0.85 -27.02
N ALA A 19 -3.00 0.33 -26.61
CA ALA A 19 -3.47 0.55 -25.26
C ALA A 19 -4.72 -0.28 -24.94
N GLN A 20 -5.69 -0.28 -25.85
CA GLN A 20 -6.90 -1.06 -25.70
C GLN A 20 -6.60 -2.57 -25.65
N VAL A 21 -5.69 -3.07 -26.48
CA VAL A 21 -5.29 -4.49 -26.48
C VAL A 21 -4.64 -4.89 -25.15
N LEU A 22 -3.72 -4.09 -24.62
CA LEU A 22 -3.10 -4.37 -23.32
C LEU A 22 -4.13 -4.38 -22.19
N GLU A 23 -5.04 -3.41 -22.16
CA GLU A 23 -6.10 -3.34 -21.15
C GLU A 23 -7.08 -4.53 -21.25
N ASN A 24 -7.44 -4.93 -22.47
CA ASN A 24 -8.31 -6.09 -22.70
C ASN A 24 -7.69 -7.39 -22.16
N TYR A 25 -6.41 -7.65 -22.46
CA TYR A 25 -5.74 -8.83 -21.91
C TYR A 25 -5.73 -8.85 -20.38
N LEU A 26 -5.52 -7.70 -19.73
CA LEU A 26 -5.57 -7.62 -18.27
C LEU A 26 -6.99 -7.83 -17.73
N ASN A 27 -8.01 -7.31 -18.41
CA ASN A 27 -9.42 -7.52 -18.03
C ASN A 27 -9.88 -8.97 -18.17
N ASP A 28 -9.37 -9.67 -19.19
CA ASP A 28 -9.65 -11.09 -19.42
C ASP A 28 -8.80 -12.02 -18.54
N GLY A 29 -7.81 -11.47 -17.82
CA GLY A 29 -6.87 -12.23 -17.00
C GLY A 29 -5.81 -12.99 -17.81
N ASP A 30 -5.64 -12.66 -19.10
CA ASP A 30 -4.70 -13.31 -20.01
C ASP A 30 -3.30 -12.72 -19.88
N GLU A 31 -2.59 -13.12 -18.82
CA GLU A 31 -1.20 -12.68 -18.61
C GLU A 31 -0.27 -13.12 -19.76
N THR A 32 -0.56 -14.26 -20.42
CA THR A 32 0.35 -14.80 -21.43
C THR A 32 0.39 -13.91 -22.66
N ASN A 33 -0.79 -13.52 -23.17
CA ASN A 33 -0.85 -12.65 -24.34
C ASN A 33 -0.51 -11.20 -23.98
N PHE A 34 -0.84 -10.74 -22.78
CA PHE A 34 -0.35 -9.47 -22.26
C PHE A 34 1.18 -9.39 -22.32
N LEU A 35 1.89 -10.40 -21.81
CA LEU A 35 3.35 -10.41 -21.75
C LEU A 35 3.99 -10.47 -23.14
N LYS A 36 3.44 -11.29 -24.05
CA LYS A 36 3.90 -11.37 -25.44
C LYS A 36 3.76 -10.02 -26.13
N PHE A 37 2.56 -9.44 -26.08
CA PHE A 37 2.28 -8.17 -26.73
C PHE A 37 3.13 -7.04 -26.13
N MET A 38 3.28 -7.00 -24.80
CA MET A 38 4.11 -6.01 -24.14
C MET A 38 5.61 -6.14 -24.50
N ALA A 39 6.10 -7.34 -24.81
CA ALA A 39 7.46 -7.54 -25.32
C ALA A 39 7.63 -7.08 -26.78
N GLU A 40 6.59 -7.26 -27.61
CA GLU A 40 6.60 -6.87 -29.03
C GLU A 40 6.58 -5.36 -29.25
N ILE A 41 6.05 -4.58 -28.29
CA ILE A 41 6.12 -3.11 -28.25
C ILE A 41 7.57 -2.68 -28.01
N SER A 42 8.42 -2.85 -29.01
CA SER A 42 9.86 -2.54 -29.00
C SER A 42 10.16 -1.24 -29.74
N GLN A 43 9.22 -0.76 -30.56
CA GLN A 43 9.31 0.53 -31.27
C GLN A 43 8.52 1.67 -30.61
N GLY A 44 7.64 1.36 -29.65
CA GLY A 44 6.80 2.34 -28.98
C GLY A 44 7.22 2.62 -27.52
N GLU A 45 7.28 3.89 -27.13
CA GLU A 45 7.41 4.23 -25.72
C GLU A 45 6.04 4.14 -25.06
N ILE A 46 5.85 3.15 -24.18
CA ILE A 46 4.68 3.08 -23.29
C ILE A 46 4.81 4.25 -22.30
N PRO A 47 3.86 5.21 -22.30
CA PRO A 47 3.91 6.34 -21.37
C PRO A 47 3.81 5.89 -19.91
N LEU A 48 4.35 6.71 -19.00
CA LEU A 48 4.28 6.42 -17.56
C LEU A 48 2.84 6.31 -17.05
N TRP A 49 1.94 7.21 -17.46
CA TRP A 49 0.53 7.18 -17.05
C TRP A 49 -0.14 5.85 -17.43
N MET A 50 0.20 5.32 -18.62
CA MET A 50 -0.34 4.06 -19.12
C MET A 50 0.23 2.88 -18.34
N ALA A 51 1.54 2.88 -18.09
CA ALA A 51 2.17 1.86 -17.26
C ALA A 51 1.59 1.83 -15.83
N GLU A 52 1.27 2.99 -15.26
CA GLU A 52 0.61 3.12 -13.95
C GLU A 52 -0.83 2.59 -13.98
N ASN A 53 -1.57 2.84 -15.07
CA ASN A 53 -2.91 2.26 -15.28
C ASN A 53 -2.85 0.73 -15.37
N LEU A 54 -2.00 0.20 -16.25
CA LEU A 54 -1.80 -1.25 -16.43
C LEU A 54 -1.35 -1.93 -15.14
N LEU A 55 -0.47 -1.28 -14.35
CA LEU A 55 -0.06 -1.78 -13.05
C LEU A 55 -1.25 -1.87 -12.08
N THR A 56 -2.13 -0.87 -12.10
CA THR A 56 -3.34 -0.83 -11.26
C THR A 56 -4.33 -1.91 -11.66
N MET A 57 -4.58 -2.10 -12.96
CA MET A 57 -5.42 -3.17 -13.49
C MET A 57 -4.86 -4.56 -13.17
N SER A 58 -3.55 -4.76 -13.33
CA SER A 58 -2.89 -6.02 -12.99
C SER A 58 -3.04 -6.34 -11.49
N ALA A 59 -2.91 -5.32 -10.63
CA ALA A 59 -3.15 -5.47 -9.19
C ALA A 59 -4.62 -5.77 -8.85
N GLN A 60 -5.56 -5.18 -9.59
CA GLN A 60 -6.99 -5.43 -9.43
C GLN A 60 -7.38 -6.87 -9.77
N HIS A 61 -6.77 -7.47 -10.80
CA HIS A 61 -7.10 -8.79 -11.31
C HIS A 61 -6.19 -9.92 -10.80
N ASN A 62 -5.36 -9.64 -9.78
CA ASN A 62 -4.40 -10.59 -9.19
C ASN A 62 -3.35 -11.13 -10.19
N LEU A 63 -2.95 -10.32 -11.16
CA LEU A 63 -2.03 -10.70 -12.24
C LEU A 63 -0.57 -10.41 -11.85
N LYS A 64 0.04 -11.36 -11.13
CA LYS A 64 1.40 -11.23 -10.58
C LYS A 64 2.50 -11.19 -11.63
N LEU A 65 2.39 -11.94 -12.73
CA LEU A 65 3.41 -11.92 -13.78
C LEU A 65 3.36 -10.60 -14.53
N ALA A 66 2.16 -10.09 -14.82
CA ALA A 66 1.97 -8.79 -15.42
C ALA A 66 2.57 -7.66 -14.56
N VAL A 67 2.27 -7.65 -13.25
CA VAL A 67 2.87 -6.70 -12.28
C VAL A 67 4.40 -6.76 -12.33
N THR A 68 4.98 -7.96 -12.28
CA THR A 68 6.43 -8.13 -12.26
C THR A 68 7.08 -7.65 -13.56
N ALA A 69 6.46 -7.94 -14.71
CA ALA A 69 6.95 -7.52 -16.01
C ALA A 69 6.90 -6.00 -16.19
N ILE A 70 5.79 -5.35 -15.77
CA ILE A 70 5.66 -3.89 -15.81
C ILE A 70 6.74 -3.24 -14.94
N LEU A 71 6.89 -3.70 -13.69
CA LEU A 71 7.91 -3.16 -12.78
C LEU A 71 9.33 -3.30 -13.34
N LYS A 72 9.66 -4.45 -13.94
CA LYS A 72 10.97 -4.71 -14.55
C LYS A 72 11.21 -3.81 -15.77
N ARG A 73 10.20 -3.64 -16.64
CA ARG A 73 10.32 -2.80 -17.83
C ARG A 73 10.54 -1.32 -17.50
N PHE A 74 9.97 -0.86 -16.40
CA PHE A 74 10.08 0.52 -15.92
C PHE A 74 11.07 0.67 -14.75
N GLU A 75 12.01 -0.28 -14.62
CA GLU A 75 13.07 -0.19 -13.62
C GLU A 75 13.90 1.09 -13.84
N GLY A 76 14.21 1.79 -12.75
CA GLY A 76 14.88 3.10 -12.80
C GLY A 76 14.00 4.29 -13.20
N LYS A 77 12.77 4.07 -13.68
CA LYS A 77 11.80 5.15 -13.96
C LYS A 77 10.95 5.49 -12.71
N TYR A 78 10.49 6.73 -12.61
CA TYR A 78 9.58 7.17 -11.56
C TYR A 78 8.14 6.69 -11.84
N LEU A 79 7.89 5.39 -11.61
CA LEU A 79 6.55 4.80 -11.71
C LEU A 79 5.76 4.96 -10.40
N ASN A 80 4.57 5.54 -10.42
CA ASN A 80 3.73 5.65 -9.24
C ASN A 80 2.99 4.33 -8.94
N VAL A 81 3.53 3.53 -8.03
CA VAL A 81 2.95 2.23 -7.66
C VAL A 81 1.88 2.32 -6.56
N ARG A 82 1.55 3.53 -6.09
CA ARG A 82 0.70 3.77 -4.92
C ARG A 82 -0.73 3.27 -5.11
N GLU A 83 -1.33 3.56 -6.26
CA GLU A 83 -2.71 3.18 -6.52
C GLU A 83 -2.82 1.66 -6.71
N ALA A 84 -1.94 1.06 -7.51
CA ALA A 84 -1.83 -0.39 -7.65
C ALA A 84 -1.68 -1.11 -6.29
N ALA A 85 -0.84 -0.58 -5.40
CA ALA A 85 -0.66 -1.17 -4.07
C ALA A 85 -1.91 -1.00 -3.18
N ARG A 86 -2.64 0.12 -3.27
CA ARG A 86 -3.93 0.28 -2.59
C ARG A 86 -4.95 -0.73 -3.13
N THR A 87 -5.08 -0.84 -4.44
CA THR A 87 -5.98 -1.75 -5.13
C THR A 87 -5.70 -3.21 -4.75
N ALA A 88 -4.43 -3.61 -4.72
CA ALA A 88 -4.02 -4.95 -4.29
C ALA A 88 -4.53 -5.26 -2.87
N VAL A 89 -4.35 -4.34 -1.91
CA VAL A 89 -4.79 -4.59 -0.53
C VAL A 89 -6.33 -4.59 -0.41
N GLN A 90 -7.03 -3.69 -1.11
CA GLN A 90 -8.49 -3.62 -1.08
C GLN A 90 -9.16 -4.91 -1.59
N ASN A 91 -8.56 -5.53 -2.61
CA ASN A 91 -9.01 -6.79 -3.20
C ASN A 91 -8.44 -8.03 -2.49
N GLY A 92 -7.48 -7.87 -1.58
CA GLY A 92 -6.87 -8.98 -0.85
C GLY A 92 -5.76 -9.72 -1.62
N HIS A 93 -5.16 -9.07 -2.61
CA HIS A 93 -4.06 -9.60 -3.43
C HIS A 93 -2.70 -9.29 -2.77
N TYR A 94 -2.46 -9.93 -1.63
CA TYR A 94 -1.33 -9.59 -0.75
C TYR A 94 0.04 -9.94 -1.32
N ASP A 95 0.13 -10.94 -2.21
CA ASP A 95 1.38 -11.29 -2.90
C ASP A 95 1.81 -10.19 -3.87
N ILE A 96 0.84 -9.53 -4.53
CA ILE A 96 1.09 -8.36 -5.37
C ILE A 96 1.54 -7.20 -4.51
N PHE A 97 0.85 -6.95 -3.40
CA PHE A 97 1.26 -5.91 -2.46
C PHE A 97 2.70 -6.11 -1.97
N GLU A 98 3.09 -7.36 -1.63
CA GLU A 98 4.47 -7.68 -1.24
C GLU A 98 5.46 -7.41 -2.38
N ALA A 99 5.13 -7.78 -3.62
CA ALA A 99 5.98 -7.50 -4.78
C ALA A 99 6.19 -5.99 -4.99
N LEU A 100 5.13 -5.19 -4.89
CA LEU A 100 5.19 -3.73 -5.02
C LEU A 100 6.03 -3.11 -3.90
N LEU A 101 5.90 -3.60 -2.66
CA LEU A 101 6.65 -3.13 -1.50
C LEU A 101 8.15 -3.45 -1.60
N LYS A 102 8.52 -4.60 -2.19
CA LYS A 102 9.93 -4.97 -2.43
C LYS A 102 10.62 -3.99 -3.40
N VAL A 103 9.90 -3.54 -4.43
CA VAL A 103 10.45 -2.62 -5.43
C VAL A 103 10.49 -1.18 -4.93
N LYS A 104 9.44 -0.74 -4.20
CA LYS A 104 9.37 0.63 -3.66
C LYS A 104 8.98 0.63 -2.19
N PRO A 105 9.94 0.44 -1.26
CA PRO A 105 9.67 0.44 0.19
C PRO A 105 9.02 1.75 0.69
N GLU A 106 9.18 2.87 -0.03
CA GLU A 106 8.66 4.18 0.35
C GLU A 106 7.13 4.20 0.47
N ILE A 107 6.43 3.35 -0.28
CA ILE A 107 4.95 3.26 -0.24
C ILE A 107 4.41 2.72 1.09
N ALA A 108 5.27 2.10 1.90
CA ALA A 108 4.94 1.57 3.23
C ALA A 108 4.21 2.61 4.10
N HIS A 109 4.75 3.84 4.16
CA HIS A 109 4.19 4.92 4.97
C HIS A 109 2.81 5.36 4.48
N TYR A 110 2.58 5.30 3.17
CA TYR A 110 1.31 5.70 2.59
C TYR A 110 0.20 4.68 2.87
N LEU A 111 0.53 3.40 2.80
CA LEU A 111 -0.46 2.32 2.82
C LEU A 111 -0.81 1.85 4.22
N ILE A 112 -0.02 2.21 5.24
CA ILE A 112 -0.32 1.86 6.63
C ILE A 112 -1.67 2.41 7.10
N LEU A 113 -2.06 3.59 6.61
CA LEU A 113 -3.36 4.18 6.88
C LEU A 113 -4.49 3.32 6.31
N SER A 114 -4.35 2.92 5.04
CA SER A 114 -5.32 2.06 4.35
C SER A 114 -5.45 0.70 5.05
N ILE A 115 -4.34 0.08 5.46
CA ILE A 115 -4.35 -1.19 6.20
C ILE A 115 -5.00 -1.05 7.57
N CYS A 116 -4.69 0.01 8.33
CA CYS A 116 -5.30 0.25 9.63
C CYS A 116 -6.82 0.41 9.50
N LEU A 117 -7.27 1.17 8.50
CA LEU A 117 -8.69 1.34 8.17
C LEU A 117 -9.35 -0.01 7.86
N MET A 118 -8.77 -0.80 6.96
CA MET A 118 -9.33 -2.10 6.56
C MET A 118 -9.41 -3.12 7.69
N LEU A 119 -8.44 -3.13 8.60
CA LEU A 119 -8.44 -4.04 9.76
C LEU A 119 -9.52 -3.72 10.80
N GLY A 120 -10.02 -2.49 10.85
CA GLY A 120 -11.06 -2.09 11.80
C GLY A 120 -12.48 -2.16 11.27
N GLU A 121 -12.67 -2.45 9.99
CA GLU A 121 -13.99 -2.67 9.40
C GLU A 121 -14.52 -4.06 9.81
N PRO A 122 -15.62 -4.16 10.58
CA PRO A 122 -16.15 -5.43 11.06
C PRO A 122 -16.74 -6.33 9.95
N ARG A 123 -16.78 -5.85 8.70
CA ARG A 123 -17.54 -6.45 7.59
C ARG A 123 -16.80 -7.51 6.76
N LYS A 124 -15.48 -7.67 6.85
CA LYS A 124 -14.75 -8.73 6.10
C LYS A 124 -14.32 -9.86 7.05
N ARG A 125 -15.28 -10.66 7.52
CA ARG A 125 -15.04 -11.87 8.33
C ARG A 125 -14.71 -13.07 7.43
N VAL A 126 -13.51 -13.06 6.84
CA VAL A 126 -12.86 -14.28 6.34
C VAL A 126 -11.52 -14.33 7.05
N ASP A 127 -11.25 -15.38 7.83
CA ASP A 127 -10.07 -15.44 8.70
C ASP A 127 -8.74 -15.27 7.92
N ASP A 128 -8.73 -15.69 6.65
CA ASP A 128 -7.60 -15.52 5.71
C ASP A 128 -7.28 -14.05 5.40
N ILE A 129 -8.31 -13.21 5.23
CA ILE A 129 -8.14 -11.77 4.94
C ILE A 129 -7.47 -11.08 6.14
N ARG A 130 -7.90 -11.41 7.37
CA ARG A 130 -7.32 -10.80 8.57
C ARG A 130 -5.87 -11.24 8.79
N SER A 131 -5.58 -12.52 8.61
CA SER A 131 -4.22 -13.07 8.70
C SER A 131 -3.28 -12.39 7.71
N ASN A 132 -3.71 -12.20 6.47
CA ASN A 132 -2.88 -11.59 5.45
C ASN A 132 -2.73 -10.07 5.60
N LEU A 133 -3.76 -9.35 6.07
CA LEU A 133 -3.62 -7.94 6.47
C LEU A 133 -2.64 -7.77 7.64
N GLU A 134 -2.66 -8.69 8.61
CA GLU A 134 -1.69 -8.71 9.71
C GLU A 134 -0.26 -8.94 9.20
N LYS A 135 -0.06 -9.84 8.21
CA LYS A 135 1.24 -10.02 7.54
C LYS A 135 1.67 -8.74 6.83
N CYS A 136 0.78 -8.09 6.08
CA CYS A 136 1.09 -6.84 5.39
C CYS A 136 1.46 -5.72 6.36
N LEU A 137 0.75 -5.60 7.47
CA LEU A 137 1.08 -4.63 8.52
C LEU A 137 2.49 -4.89 9.09
N LYS A 138 2.85 -6.15 9.35
CA LYS A 138 4.21 -6.50 9.80
C LYS A 138 5.27 -6.15 8.76
N LEU A 139 5.01 -6.45 7.48
CA LEU A 139 5.92 -6.12 6.37
C LEU A 139 6.14 -4.60 6.27
N ILE A 140 5.07 -3.81 6.31
CA ILE A 140 5.16 -2.35 6.32
C ILE A 140 5.94 -1.87 7.55
N LEU A 141 5.61 -2.34 8.75
CA LEU A 141 6.28 -1.91 9.99
C LEU A 141 7.76 -2.29 10.04
N ASN A 142 8.17 -3.34 9.33
CA ASN A 142 9.59 -3.66 9.17
C ASN A 142 10.33 -2.63 8.29
N GLN A 143 9.63 -2.01 7.33
CA GLN A 143 10.18 -1.00 6.43
C GLN A 143 10.09 0.43 6.98
N VAL A 144 9.10 0.71 7.84
CA VAL A 144 8.91 2.03 8.46
C VAL A 144 9.99 2.28 9.53
N LYS A 145 10.92 3.19 9.23
CA LYS A 145 11.97 3.63 10.17
C LYS A 145 11.42 4.50 11.31
N ASP A 146 10.38 5.30 11.04
CA ASP A 146 9.76 6.17 12.04
C ASP A 146 8.24 5.98 12.11
N VAL A 147 7.79 5.27 13.16
CA VAL A 147 6.35 5.04 13.45
C VAL A 147 5.64 6.24 14.10
N ARG A 148 6.35 7.37 14.26
CA ARG A 148 5.82 8.61 14.86
C ARG A 148 5.45 9.65 13.81
N CYS A 149 5.68 9.35 12.52
CA CYS A 149 5.35 10.26 11.43
C CYS A 149 3.86 10.62 11.45
N THR A 150 3.56 11.87 11.09
CA THR A 150 2.19 12.37 11.03
C THR A 150 1.76 12.71 9.62
N ASP A 151 0.48 12.52 9.32
CA ASP A 151 -0.12 13.06 8.11
C ASP A 151 -0.23 14.61 8.17
N LYS A 152 -0.75 15.21 7.10
CA LYS A 152 -1.01 16.66 7.01
C LYS A 152 -1.99 17.18 8.07
N LYS A 153 -2.75 16.31 8.72
CA LYS A 153 -3.71 16.62 9.79
C LYS A 153 -3.11 16.40 11.19
N GLY A 154 -1.83 16.07 11.30
CA GLY A 154 -1.17 15.78 12.58
C GLY A 154 -1.47 14.40 13.16
N ASN A 155 -2.12 13.51 12.39
CA ASN A 155 -2.44 12.16 12.83
C ASN A 155 -1.24 11.23 12.75
N THR A 156 -0.92 10.56 13.86
CA THR A 156 0.04 9.45 13.85
C THR A 156 -0.62 8.16 13.38
N LEU A 157 0.19 7.17 13.02
CA LEU A 157 -0.29 5.80 12.76
C LEU A 157 -1.13 5.25 13.91
N LEU A 158 -0.70 5.53 15.14
CA LEU A 158 -1.37 5.05 16.35
C LEU A 158 -2.75 5.70 16.52
N ASN A 159 -2.93 6.95 16.06
CA ASN A 159 -4.23 7.62 16.05
C ASN A 159 -5.23 6.89 15.15
N TYR A 160 -4.79 6.43 13.98
CA TYR A 160 -5.66 5.67 13.07
C TYR A 160 -6.00 4.29 13.60
N ALA A 161 -5.01 3.57 14.15
CA ALA A 161 -5.24 2.27 14.77
C ALA A 161 -6.21 2.37 15.97
N ALA A 162 -6.10 3.44 16.77
CA ALA A 162 -7.02 3.72 17.89
C ALA A 162 -8.43 4.08 17.41
N ARG A 163 -8.56 4.92 16.37
CA ARG A 163 -9.85 5.33 15.80
C ARG A 163 -10.68 4.14 15.33
N VAL A 164 -10.02 3.06 14.92
CA VAL A 164 -10.66 1.85 14.40
C VAL A 164 -10.67 0.67 15.39
N ASP A 165 -10.34 0.91 16.67
CA ASP A 165 -10.22 -0.10 17.75
C ASP A 165 -9.36 -1.33 17.38
N ASN A 166 -8.31 -1.13 16.59
CA ASN A 166 -7.42 -2.21 16.16
C ASN A 166 -6.30 -2.44 17.19
N ARG A 167 -6.64 -3.18 18.25
CA ARG A 167 -5.71 -3.48 19.36
C ARG A 167 -4.40 -4.12 18.92
N LYS A 168 -4.43 -4.99 17.91
CA LYS A 168 -3.21 -5.63 17.40
C LYS A 168 -2.29 -4.62 16.72
N ALA A 169 -2.83 -3.76 15.85
CA ALA A 169 -2.04 -2.71 15.22
C ALA A 169 -1.50 -1.71 16.25
N MET A 170 -2.31 -1.32 17.23
CA MET A 170 -1.88 -0.46 18.33
C MET A 170 -0.71 -1.08 19.11
N ASN A 171 -0.82 -2.36 19.50
CA ASN A 171 0.25 -3.06 20.22
C ASN A 171 1.54 -3.15 19.40
N LEU A 172 1.44 -3.41 18.10
CA LEU A 172 2.61 -3.45 17.21
C LEU A 172 3.29 -2.08 17.08
N LEU A 173 2.50 -1.00 16.94
CA LEU A 173 3.00 0.37 16.83
C LEU A 173 3.66 0.85 18.13
N LEU A 174 3.07 0.52 19.29
CA LEU A 174 3.63 0.83 20.60
C LEU A 174 4.94 0.08 20.86
N LYS A 175 5.01 -1.22 20.52
CA LYS A 175 6.26 -1.99 20.59
C LYS A 175 7.39 -1.39 19.75
N ARG A 176 7.05 -0.72 18.65
CA ARG A 176 8.00 -0.01 17.77
C ARG A 176 8.34 1.41 18.25
N GLY A 177 7.85 1.84 19.41
CA GLY A 177 8.22 3.12 20.03
C GLY A 177 7.33 4.31 19.64
N SER A 178 6.13 4.05 19.08
CA SER A 178 5.08 5.08 18.99
C SER A 178 4.62 5.47 20.40
N TYR A 179 4.24 6.73 20.61
CA TYR A 179 3.91 7.25 21.95
C TYR A 179 2.44 7.65 22.08
N ILE A 180 1.89 7.39 23.26
CA ILE A 180 0.46 7.59 23.58
C ILE A 180 0.09 9.07 23.64
N GLY A 181 1.04 9.96 23.98
CA GLY A 181 0.77 11.39 24.23
C GLY A 181 0.00 12.11 23.12
N ARG A 182 0.13 11.68 21.86
CA ARG A 182 -0.61 12.25 20.72
C ARG A 182 -2.01 11.66 20.50
N ILE A 183 -2.33 10.51 21.08
CA ILE A 183 -3.69 9.93 21.06
C ILE A 183 -4.62 10.77 21.93
N ILE A 184 -4.12 11.25 23.07
CA ILE A 184 -4.90 12.00 24.07
C ILE A 184 -5.47 13.28 23.47
N ALA A 185 -4.71 13.97 22.60
CA ALA A 185 -5.18 15.19 21.94
C ALA A 185 -6.44 15.00 21.08
N MET A 186 -6.70 13.78 20.57
CA MET A 186 -7.91 13.48 19.79
C MET A 186 -9.05 12.85 20.58
N LEU A 187 -8.76 12.15 21.67
CA LEU A 187 -9.80 11.63 22.57
C LEU A 187 -10.63 12.76 23.19
N VAL A 188 -10.02 13.93 23.36
CA VAL A 188 -10.73 15.15 23.78
C VAL A 188 -11.63 15.72 22.65
N ALA A 189 -11.39 15.36 21.39
CA ALA A 189 -12.05 15.97 20.23
C ALA A 189 -13.17 15.14 19.56
N VAL A 190 -13.33 13.84 19.86
CA VAL A 190 -14.35 12.99 19.21
C VAL A 190 -15.35 12.42 20.21
N SER A 191 -16.57 12.95 20.17
CA SER A 191 -17.74 12.43 20.89
C SER A 191 -18.18 11.04 20.39
N CYS A 192 -18.46 10.17 21.38
CA CYS A 192 -19.49 9.11 21.41
C CYS A 192 -19.25 7.67 20.86
N ARG A 193 -19.71 6.73 21.72
CA ARG A 193 -20.07 5.28 21.60
C ARG A 193 -19.11 4.15 21.97
N HIS A 194 -17.78 4.30 21.98
CA HIS A 194 -16.86 3.21 22.40
C HIS A 194 -16.05 3.50 23.68
N PHE A 195 -16.53 4.45 24.49
CA PHE A 195 -15.79 5.10 25.57
C PHE A 195 -15.25 4.16 26.67
N ILE A 196 -15.99 3.11 27.04
CA ILE A 196 -15.59 2.20 28.14
C ILE A 196 -14.46 1.25 27.72
N SER A 197 -14.57 0.66 26.52
CA SER A 197 -13.55 -0.26 25.99
C SER A 197 -12.23 0.45 25.72
N LEU A 198 -12.29 1.70 25.25
CA LEU A 198 -11.12 2.50 24.92
C LEU A 198 -10.42 3.03 26.17
N ILE A 199 -11.14 3.43 27.23
CA ILE A 199 -10.53 3.79 28.52
C ILE A 199 -9.78 2.60 29.13
N GLY A 200 -10.38 1.41 29.14
CA GLY A 200 -9.72 0.20 29.66
C GLY A 200 -8.48 -0.20 28.84
N LEU A 201 -8.48 0.09 27.55
CA LEU A 201 -7.31 -0.08 26.67
C LEU A 201 -6.25 0.97 26.99
N LEU A 202 -6.60 2.26 27.03
CA LEU A 202 -5.69 3.37 27.32
C LEU A 202 -5.01 3.21 28.68
N ARG A 203 -5.74 2.75 29.70
CA ARG A 203 -5.17 2.44 31.02
C ARG A 203 -4.09 1.36 30.94
N ARG A 204 -4.37 0.27 30.20
CA ARG A 204 -3.39 -0.80 29.95
C ARG A 204 -2.18 -0.31 29.15
N LEU A 205 -2.41 0.50 28.12
CA LEU A 205 -1.33 1.02 27.28
C LEU A 205 -0.45 2.03 28.04
N LEU A 206 -1.03 2.86 28.92
CA LEU A 206 -0.29 3.75 29.83
C LEU A 206 0.58 2.96 30.82
N GLU A 207 0.09 1.81 31.32
CA GLU A 207 0.89 0.91 32.15
C GLU A 207 2.04 0.26 31.37
N GLU A 208 1.82 -0.13 30.12
CA GLU A 208 2.88 -0.68 29.26
C GLU A 208 3.94 0.36 28.89
N ASP A 209 3.56 1.60 28.61
CA ASP A 209 4.48 2.69 28.29
C ASP A 209 5.34 3.08 29.50
N LYS A 210 4.76 3.09 30.72
CA LYS A 210 5.52 3.26 31.97
C LYS A 210 6.58 2.17 32.13
N LYS A 211 6.21 0.90 31.95
CA LYS A 211 7.14 -0.24 32.03
C LYS A 211 8.24 -0.18 30.96
N SER A 212 7.91 0.25 29.74
CA SER A 212 8.87 0.39 28.64
C SER A 212 9.88 1.51 28.90
N ASN A 213 9.43 2.65 29.44
CA ASN A 213 10.30 3.77 29.80
C ASN A 213 11.20 3.47 31.00
N GLU A 214 10.73 2.70 31.99
CA GLU A 214 11.58 2.21 33.10
C GLU A 214 12.69 1.26 32.61
N ARG A 215 12.37 0.34 31.69
CA ARG A 215 13.37 -0.57 31.08
C ARG A 215 14.44 0.11 30.22
N ARG A 216 14.21 1.34 29.79
CA ARG A 216 15.18 2.14 29.01
C ARG A 216 16.06 3.03 29.90
N ARG A 217 15.73 3.17 31.18
CA ARG A 217 16.45 3.99 32.16
C ARG A 217 17.35 3.16 33.10
N ASN A 218 17.17 1.85 33.13
CA ASN A 218 18.05 0.88 33.78
C ASN A 218 18.95 0.21 32.72
#